data_AF-U2LL13-F1
#
_entry.id   AF-U2LL13-F1
#
_cell.length_a   1.000
_cell.length_b   1.000
_cell.length_c   1.000
_cell.angle_alpha   90.00
_cell.angle_beta   90.00
_cell.angle_gamma   90.00
#
_symmetry.space_group_name_H-M   'P 1'
#
loop_
_entity.id
_entity.type
_entity.pdbx_description
1 polymer ?
#
loop_
_entity_poly.entity_id
_entity_poly.type
_entity_poly.pdbx_seq_one_letter_code
_entity_poly.pdbx_strand_id
1 'polypeptide(L)'
;MTNDDTTAREKIIDITEAMRDLLVHKNEKYGNSALSPKHIFYKGNAANSILIRLDDKLGRIKANTDDTPRVNDVADIIGYCTLLLISMGVTRADIQKLED
;
A
#
# COMPACT_ATOMS: atom_id res chain seq x y z
N MET A 1 28.08 16.19 -12.99
CA MET A 1 28.37 15.88 -11.57
C MET A 1 27.09 15.34 -10.98
N THR A 2 26.97 14.02 -10.84
CA THR A 2 25.80 13.39 -10.24
C THR A 2 25.97 13.42 -8.73
N ASN A 3 25.11 14.18 -8.04
CA ASN A 3 24.97 14.12 -6.59
C ASN A 3 24.38 12.75 -6.23
N ASP A 4 25.22 11.73 -6.10
CA ASP A 4 24.80 10.36 -5.76
C ASP A 4 24.95 10.05 -4.26
N ASP A 5 25.20 11.08 -3.44
CA ASP A 5 25.29 11.00 -1.98
C ASP A 5 23.93 11.24 -1.29
N THR A 6 22.83 10.96 -1.98
CA THR A 6 21.51 10.96 -1.34
C THR A 6 21.47 9.81 -0.34
N THR A 7 21.40 10.16 0.95
CA THR A 7 21.42 9.23 2.07
C THR A 7 20.25 8.24 1.97
N ALA A 8 20.39 7.04 2.56
CA ALA A 8 19.29 6.07 2.63
C ALA A 8 18.02 6.70 3.24
N ARG A 9 18.19 7.60 4.22
CA ARG A 9 17.12 8.39 4.83
C ARG A 9 16.35 9.21 3.80
N GLU A 10 17.04 9.95 2.95
CA GLU A 10 16.41 10.80 1.93
C GLU A 10 15.67 9.96 0.89
N LYS A 11 16.24 8.81 0.47
CA LYS A 11 15.57 7.87 -0.45
C LYS A 11 14.28 7.28 0.14
N ILE A 12 14.29 6.96 1.44
CA ILE A 12 13.10 6.47 2.15
C ILE A 12 12.04 7.57 2.23
N ILE A 13 12.42 8.81 2.56
CA ILE A 13 11.49 9.94 2.59
C ILE A 13 10.87 10.12 1.21
N ASP A 14 11.69 10.26 0.16
CA ASP A 14 11.23 10.49 -1.20
C ASP A 14 10.23 9.42 -1.68
N ILE A 15 10.55 8.13 -1.52
CA ILE A 15 9.66 7.06 -1.98
C ILE A 15 8.38 6.97 -1.14
N THR A 16 8.43 7.25 0.16
CA THR A 16 7.24 7.21 1.03
C THR A 16 6.32 8.41 0.77
N GLU A 17 6.86 9.57 0.42
CA GLU A 17 6.08 10.72 -0.04
C GLU A 17 5.41 10.47 -1.39
N ALA A 18 6.14 9.90 -2.36
CA ALA A 18 5.55 9.49 -3.63
C ALA A 18 4.43 8.46 -3.45
N MET A 19 4.60 7.51 -2.53
CA MET A 19 3.55 6.54 -2.18
C MET A 19 2.35 7.20 -1.50
N ARG A 20 2.55 8.15 -0.58
CA ARG A 20 1.47 8.95 0.02
C ARG A 20 0.64 9.62 -1.08
N ASP A 21 1.29 10.31 -1.99
CA ASP A 21 0.63 11.08 -3.05
C ASP A 21 -0.14 10.15 -4.01
N LEU A 22 0.43 9.00 -4.35
CA LEU A 22 -0.25 7.97 -5.15
C LEU A 22 -1.52 7.44 -4.46
N LEU A 23 -1.49 7.19 -3.15
CA LEU A 23 -2.65 6.68 -2.41
C LEU A 23 -3.75 7.71 -2.29
N VAL A 24 -3.38 8.98 -2.02
CA VAL A 24 -4.33 10.10 -2.02
C VAL A 24 -4.99 10.24 -3.39
N HIS A 25 -4.20 10.26 -4.47
CA HIS A 25 -4.71 10.35 -5.84
C HIS A 25 -5.68 9.20 -6.18
N LYS A 26 -5.35 7.96 -5.82
CA LYS A 26 -6.24 6.80 -6.01
C LYS A 26 -7.54 6.96 -5.23
N ASN A 27 -7.48 7.44 -3.99
CA ASN A 27 -8.67 7.65 -3.17
C ASN A 27 -9.58 8.76 -3.72
N GLU A 28 -9.01 9.86 -4.21
CA GLU A 28 -9.77 10.93 -4.88
C GLU A 28 -10.46 10.41 -6.15
N LYS A 29 -9.75 9.61 -6.95
CA LYS A 29 -10.24 9.08 -8.23
C LYS A 29 -11.33 8.01 -8.06
N TYR A 30 -11.19 7.11 -7.08
CA TYR A 30 -12.07 5.94 -6.93
C TYR A 30 -13.00 6.02 -5.72
N GLY A 31 -12.89 7.10 -4.94
CA GLY A 31 -13.60 7.30 -3.67
C GLY A 31 -13.18 6.31 -2.58
N ASN A 32 -13.89 6.37 -1.45
CA ASN A 32 -13.60 5.57 -0.26
C ASN A 32 -13.96 4.06 -0.40
N SER A 33 -14.04 3.52 -1.61
CA SER A 33 -14.54 2.17 -1.88
C SER A 33 -13.66 1.05 -1.31
N ALA A 34 -12.39 1.33 -1.03
CA ALA A 34 -11.49 0.37 -0.40
C ALA A 34 -11.83 0.15 1.09
N LEU A 35 -12.21 1.22 1.81
CA LEU A 35 -12.57 1.18 3.24
C LEU A 35 -14.08 1.12 3.47
N SER A 36 -14.88 1.43 2.44
CA SER A 36 -16.35 1.33 2.42
C SER A 36 -16.78 0.57 1.16
N PRO A 37 -16.61 -0.76 1.13
CA PRO A 37 -16.94 -1.58 -0.04
C PRO A 37 -18.43 -1.45 -0.39
N LYS A 38 -18.74 -1.34 -1.69
CA LYS A 38 -20.12 -1.17 -2.20
C LYS A 38 -21.02 -2.39 -2.01
N HIS A 39 -20.48 -3.50 -1.50
CA HIS A 39 -21.19 -4.76 -1.23
C HIS A 39 -22.09 -5.32 -2.36
N ILE A 40 -21.72 -5.04 -3.63
CA ILE A 40 -22.48 -5.49 -4.81
C ILE A 40 -22.52 -7.02 -4.84
N PHE A 41 -21.35 -7.66 -4.93
CA PHE A 41 -21.20 -9.12 -4.89
C PHE A 41 -20.55 -9.61 -3.60
N TYR A 42 -19.50 -8.91 -3.15
CA TYR A 42 -18.77 -9.27 -1.95
C TYR A 42 -19.50 -8.84 -0.68
N LYS A 43 -19.73 -9.75 0.27
CA LYS A 43 -20.50 -9.49 1.51
C LYS A 43 -19.66 -9.39 2.78
N GLY A 44 -18.34 -9.58 2.70
CA GLY A 44 -17.44 -9.38 3.85
C GLY A 44 -17.06 -7.92 4.05
N ASN A 45 -16.33 -7.64 5.14
CA ASN A 45 -15.92 -6.28 5.52
C ASN A 45 -14.74 -5.75 4.66
N ALA A 46 -14.37 -4.48 4.89
CA ALA A 46 -13.27 -3.84 4.17
C ALA A 46 -11.93 -4.58 4.34
N ALA A 47 -11.58 -4.98 5.56
CA ALA A 47 -10.34 -5.70 5.85
C ALA A 47 -10.22 -6.98 5.02
N ASN A 48 -11.28 -7.81 4.98
CA ASN A 48 -11.29 -9.03 4.19
C ASN A 48 -11.16 -8.73 2.68
N SER A 49 -11.83 -7.67 2.18
CA SER A 49 -11.70 -7.26 0.78
C SER A 49 -10.29 -6.77 0.43
N ILE A 50 -9.58 -6.16 1.39
CA ILE A 50 -8.19 -5.72 1.23
C ILE A 50 -7.27 -6.94 1.23
N LEU A 51 -7.44 -7.89 2.15
CA LEU A 51 -6.65 -9.13 2.23
C LEU A 51 -6.76 -9.96 0.94
N ILE A 52 -7.96 -10.11 0.36
CA ILE A 52 -8.14 -10.80 -0.92
C ILE A 52 -7.35 -10.13 -2.06
N ARG A 53 -7.30 -8.80 -2.08
CA ARG A 53 -6.51 -8.07 -3.08
C ARG A 53 -5.01 -8.16 -2.83
N LEU A 54 -4.60 -8.25 -1.57
CA LEU A 54 -3.21 -8.50 -1.20
C LEU A 54 -2.78 -9.89 -1.68
N ASP A 55 -3.62 -10.91 -1.50
CA ASP A 55 -3.38 -12.26 -2.00
C ASP A 55 -3.24 -12.30 -3.54
N ASP A 56 -4.08 -11.57 -4.28
CA ASP A 56 -3.93 -11.44 -5.75
C ASP A 56 -2.56 -10.86 -6.12
N LYS A 57 -2.11 -9.81 -5.42
CA LYS A 57 -0.82 -9.16 -5.71
C LYS A 57 0.38 -10.01 -5.33
N LEU A 58 0.33 -10.67 -4.18
CA LEU A 58 1.36 -11.65 -3.78
C LEU A 58 1.39 -12.84 -4.73
N GLY A 59 0.23 -13.30 -5.20
CA GLY A 59 0.11 -14.35 -6.20
C GLY A 59 0.77 -13.98 -7.52
N ARG A 60 0.61 -12.73 -7.99
CA ARG A 60 1.30 -12.22 -9.18
C ARG A 60 2.81 -12.18 -9.03
N ILE A 61 3.32 -11.73 -7.87
CA ILE A 61 4.76 -11.74 -7.60
C ILE A 61 5.28 -13.18 -7.58
N LYS A 62 4.56 -14.11 -6.94
CA LYS A 62 4.95 -15.53 -6.90
C LYS A 62 4.96 -16.18 -8.28
N ALA A 63 4.02 -15.81 -9.14
CA ALA A 63 3.92 -16.34 -10.50
C ALA A 63 4.87 -15.63 -11.48
N ASN A 64 5.53 -14.55 -11.06
CA ASN A 64 6.47 -13.82 -11.90
C ASN A 64 7.71 -14.68 -12.15
N THR A 65 8.08 -14.84 -13.42
CA THR A 65 9.26 -15.60 -13.84
C THR A 65 10.50 -14.74 -14.01
N ASP A 66 10.35 -13.41 -13.92
CA ASP A 66 11.44 -12.45 -14.01
C ASP A 66 12.18 -12.32 -12.68
N ASP A 67 13.45 -11.94 -12.72
CA ASP A 67 14.31 -11.77 -11.54
C ASP A 67 13.85 -10.65 -10.58
N THR A 68 13.00 -9.73 -11.07
CA THR A 68 12.52 -8.59 -10.27
C THR A 68 11.00 -8.43 -10.36
N PRO A 69 10.32 -8.10 -9.25
CA PRO A 69 8.90 -7.81 -9.28
C PRO A 69 8.62 -6.50 -10.02
N ARG A 70 7.44 -6.41 -10.62
CA ARG A 70 6.99 -5.17 -11.26
C ARG A 70 6.74 -4.10 -10.20
N VAL A 71 7.17 -2.87 -10.48
CA VAL A 71 6.98 -1.72 -9.58
C VAL A 71 5.51 -1.55 -9.14
N ASN A 72 4.57 -1.74 -10.06
CA ASN A 72 3.14 -1.62 -9.76
C ASN A 72 2.66 -2.68 -8.74
N ASP A 73 3.18 -3.90 -8.78
CA ASP A 73 2.78 -4.95 -7.84
C ASP A 73 3.31 -4.65 -6.44
N VAL A 74 4.55 -4.17 -6.33
CA VAL A 74 5.15 -3.72 -5.06
C VAL A 74 4.40 -2.51 -4.50
N ALA A 75 4.14 -1.50 -5.33
CA ALA A 75 3.41 -0.30 -4.91
C ALA A 75 1.97 -0.61 -4.47
N ASP A 76 1.28 -1.53 -5.16
CA ASP A 76 -0.06 -1.96 -4.75
C ASP A 76 -0.02 -2.72 -3.40
N ILE A 77 0.99 -3.54 -3.15
CA ILE A 77 1.17 -4.22 -1.85
C ILE A 77 1.36 -3.20 -0.72
N ILE A 78 2.25 -2.21 -0.89
CA ILE A 78 2.44 -1.13 0.09
C ILE A 78 1.12 -0.38 0.32
N GLY A 79 0.37 -0.11 -0.75
CA GLY A 79 -0.93 0.53 -0.67
C GLY A 79 -1.97 -0.28 0.09
N TYR A 80 -2.09 -1.58 -0.20
CA TYR A 80 -3.03 -2.45 0.50
C TYR A 80 -2.64 -2.66 1.97
N CYS A 81 -1.36 -2.78 2.30
CA CYS A 81 -0.90 -2.80 3.70
C CYS A 81 -1.28 -1.51 4.43
N THR A 82 -1.12 -0.35 3.79
CA THR A 82 -1.52 0.95 4.36
C THR A 82 -3.02 1.01 4.61
N LEU A 83 -3.85 0.59 3.64
CA LEU A 83 -5.30 0.53 3.79
C LEU A 83 -5.74 -0.50 4.84
N LEU A 84 -5.01 -1.60 4.98
CA LEU A 84 -5.26 -2.62 6.00
C LEU A 84 -5.09 -2.04 7.40
N LEU A 85 -4.00 -1.32 7.66
CA LEU A 85 -3.78 -0.61 8.93
C LEU A 85 -4.93 0.35 9.24
N ILE A 86 -5.39 1.12 8.25
CA ILE A 86 -6.55 2.02 8.42
C ILE A 86 -7.82 1.21 8.75
N SER A 87 -8.06 0.09 8.05
CA SER A 87 -9.22 -0.76 8.31
C SER A 87 -9.20 -1.44 9.68
N MET A 88 -8.01 -1.63 10.25
CA MET A 88 -7.79 -2.14 11.62
C MET A 88 -7.93 -1.04 12.68
N GLY A 89 -8.10 0.22 12.29
CA GLY A 89 -8.18 1.36 13.21
C GLY A 89 -6.82 1.79 13.77
N VAL A 90 -5.70 1.39 13.15
CA VAL A 90 -4.36 1.77 13.58
C VAL A 90 -4.17 3.28 13.42
N THR A 91 -3.66 3.91 14.48
CA THR A 91 -3.40 5.35 14.51
C THR A 91 -1.91 5.66 14.39
N ARG A 92 -1.57 6.93 14.14
CA ARG A 92 -0.17 7.39 14.21
C ARG A 92 0.49 7.04 15.55
N ALA A 93 -0.24 7.15 16.65
CA ALA A 93 0.28 6.84 17.99
C ALA A 93 0.63 5.35 18.12
N ASP A 94 -0.09 4.46 17.45
CA ASP A 94 0.20 3.03 17.46
C ASP A 94 1.45 2.70 16.66
N ILE A 95 1.70 3.41 15.55
CA ILE A 95 2.93 3.28 14.76
C ILE A 95 4.14 3.82 15.53
N GLN A 96 4.00 4.96 16.22
CA GLN A 96 5.09 5.56 16.99
C GLN A 96 5.58 4.65 18.13
N LYS A 97 4.70 3.82 18.70
CA LYS A 97 5.08 2.79 19.69
C LYS A 97 5.95 1.66 19.12
N LEU A 98 6.11 1.57 17.80
CA LEU A 98 6.96 0.58 17.13
C LEU A 98 8.41 1.07 16.93
N GLU A 99 8.70 2.33 17.32
CA GLU A 99 10.06 2.91 17.24
C GLU A 99 10.95 2.49 18.44
N ASP A 100 10.38 1.76 19.40
CA ASP A 100 11.04 1.18 20.59
C ASP A 100 11.68 -0.19 20.30
#